data_AF-A0A1X7R4J2-F1
#
_entry.id   AF-A0A1X7R4J2-F1
#
_cell.length_a   1.000
_cell.length_b   1.000
_cell.length_c   1.000
_cell.angle_alpha   90.00
_cell.angle_beta   90.00
_cell.angle_gamma   90.00
#
_symmetry.space_group_name_H-M   'P 1'
#
loop_
_entity.id
_entity.type
_entity.pdbx_description
1 polymer ?
#
loop_
_entity_poly.entity_id
_entity_poly.type
_entity_poly.pdbx_seq_one_letter_code
_entity_poly.pdbx_strand_id
1 'polypeptide(L)'
;MDSSTICFFVLIFIGFVYVKRQNSINREIHQQPSKLVSHKESALEVSDETADETIDDAGEEDPILNAVRTAKRNVTTDMIEIVQTMAPTLNVDQIRYSLENTGTIEGTVEAYLSGQEFPFPPRKRATKSGNSNEKETEQNEHYATSDDEEEELKE
;
A
#
# COMPACT_ATOMS: atom_id res chain seq x y z
N MET A 1 24.28 -49.19 -6.91
CA MET A 1 23.41 -48.24 -6.18
C MET A 1 22.53 -49.06 -5.27
N ASP A 2 22.51 -48.74 -3.98
CA ASP A 2 21.73 -49.51 -3.02
C ASP A 2 20.23 -49.24 -3.20
N SER A 3 19.40 -50.24 -2.92
CA SER A 3 17.94 -50.13 -3.05
C SER A 3 17.38 -48.95 -2.24
N SER A 4 18.01 -48.62 -1.10
CA SER A 4 17.68 -47.46 -0.27
C SER A 4 17.90 -46.13 -0.99
N THR A 5 18.97 -46.03 -1.78
CA THR A 5 19.28 -44.85 -2.59
C THR A 5 18.25 -44.65 -3.70
N ILE A 6 17.84 -45.75 -4.34
CA ILE A 6 16.82 -45.71 -5.41
C ILE A 6 15.47 -45.29 -4.83
N CYS A 7 15.05 -45.85 -3.69
CA CYS A 7 13.81 -45.47 -3.01
C CYS A 7 13.81 -43.99 -2.61
N PHE A 8 14.93 -43.46 -2.11
CA PHE A 8 15.04 -42.04 -1.74
C PHE A 8 14.79 -41.12 -2.95
N PHE A 9 15.41 -41.40 -4.10
CA PHE A 9 15.19 -40.61 -5.31
C PHE A 9 13.77 -40.74 -5.87
N VAL A 10 13.16 -41.93 -5.78
CA VAL A 10 11.76 -42.14 -6.19
C VAL A 10 10.81 -41.32 -5.31
N LEU A 11 11.03 -41.29 -3.99
CA LEU A 11 10.22 -40.47 -3.08
C LEU A 11 10.36 -38.97 -3.37
N ILE A 12 11.59 -38.49 -3.61
CA ILE A 12 11.82 -37.09 -4.00
C ILE A 12 11.11 -36.77 -5.31
N PHE A 13 11.20 -37.66 -6.31
CA PHE A 13 10.59 -37.42 -7.62
C PHE A 13 9.06 -37.36 -7.54
N ILE A 14 8.44 -38.28 -6.78
CA ILE A 14 6.98 -38.28 -6.54
C ILE A 14 6.57 -37.01 -5.78
N GLY A 15 7.30 -36.64 -4.73
CA GLY A 15 7.05 -35.41 -3.98
C GLY A 15 7.18 -34.15 -4.86
N PHE A 16 8.20 -34.08 -5.71
CA PHE A 16 8.40 -32.97 -6.64
C PHE A 16 7.25 -32.84 -7.64
N VAL A 17 6.78 -33.96 -8.22
CA VAL A 17 5.63 -33.96 -9.13
C VAL A 17 4.36 -33.52 -8.40
N TYR A 18 4.16 -33.94 -7.14
CA TYR A 18 3.01 -33.53 -6.33
C TYR A 18 3.02 -32.02 -6.04
N VAL A 19 4.15 -31.46 -5.59
CA VAL A 19 4.30 -30.01 -5.35
C VAL A 19 4.13 -29.21 -6.64
N LYS A 20 4.77 -29.65 -7.73
CA LYS A 20 4.64 -29.00 -9.04
C LYS A 20 3.20 -29.01 -9.54
N ARG A 21 2.48 -30.11 -9.34
CA ARG A 21 1.06 -30.24 -9.71
C ARG A 21 0.18 -29.31 -8.88
N GLN A 22 0.39 -29.25 -7.56
CA GLN A 22 -0.40 -28.40 -6.67
C GLN A 22 -0.16 -26.90 -6.95
N ASN A 23 1.08 -26.51 -7.22
CA ASN A 23 1.42 -25.14 -7.63
C ASN A 23 0.80 -24.77 -8.99
N SER A 24 0.72 -25.71 -9.93
CA SER A 24 0.04 -25.48 -11.22
C SER A 24 -1.46 -25.27 -11.05
N ILE A 25 -2.14 -26.04 -10.18
CA ILE A 25 -3.58 -25.91 -9.94
C ILE A 25 -3.89 -24.57 -9.27
N ASN A 26 -3.06 -24.12 -8.31
CA ASN A 26 -3.23 -22.83 -7.65
C ASN A 26 -3.03 -21.63 -8.58
N ARG A 27 -2.38 -21.80 -9.74
CA ARG A 27 -2.16 -20.72 -10.72
C ARG A 27 -3.38 -20.41 -11.60
N GLU A 28 -4.38 -21.27 -11.67
CA GLU A 28 -5.54 -21.10 -12.58
C GLU A 28 -6.68 -20.25 -11.98
N ILE A 29 -6.63 -19.88 -10.70
CA ILE A 29 -7.73 -19.15 -10.03
C ILE A 29 -7.70 -17.63 -10.31
N HIS A 30 -6.58 -17.04 -10.77
CA HIS A 30 -6.44 -15.58 -10.92
C HIS A 30 -6.30 -15.05 -12.35
N GLN A 31 -6.72 -15.82 -13.38
CA GLN A 31 -6.89 -15.26 -14.73
C GLN A 31 -8.37 -15.06 -15.05
N GLN A 32 -8.97 -14.00 -14.52
CA GLN A 32 -10.17 -13.41 -15.16
C GLN A 32 -9.83 -12.02 -15.70
N PRO A 33 -9.85 -11.83 -17.04
CA PRO A 33 -9.81 -10.50 -17.62
C PRO A 33 -11.13 -9.80 -17.27
N SER A 34 -11.02 -8.65 -16.59
CA SER A 34 -12.12 -7.74 -16.31
C SER A 34 -12.75 -7.26 -17.62
N LYS A 35 -13.81 -7.94 -18.07
CA LYS A 35 -14.75 -7.36 -19.03
C LYS A 35 -15.54 -6.28 -18.31
N LEU A 36 -15.16 -5.04 -18.60
CA LEU A 36 -15.93 -3.80 -18.58
C LEU A 36 -17.46 -4.05 -18.59
N VAL A 37 -18.11 -3.93 -17.43
CA VAL A 37 -19.56 -3.76 -17.35
C VAL A 37 -19.84 -2.29 -17.08
N SER A 38 -20.00 -1.56 -18.18
CA SER A 38 -20.72 -0.29 -18.20
C SER A 38 -22.20 -0.58 -17.94
N HIS A 39 -22.67 -0.34 -16.72
CA HIS A 39 -24.10 -0.13 -16.46
C HIS A 39 -24.30 1.25 -15.86
N LYS A 40 -24.59 2.18 -16.77
CA LYS A 40 -25.25 3.44 -16.53
C LYS A 40 -26.75 3.16 -16.32
N GLU A 41 -27.35 3.91 -15.41
CA GLU A 41 -28.81 4.13 -15.18
C GLU A 41 -29.65 2.98 -14.56
N SER A 42 -30.20 3.21 -13.37
CA SER A 42 -31.54 3.79 -13.26
C SER A 42 -31.85 4.27 -11.83
N ALA A 43 -32.45 5.45 -11.75
CA ALA A 43 -32.76 6.24 -10.57
C ALA A 43 -34.06 5.85 -9.85
N LEU A 44 -34.16 6.24 -8.57
CA LEU A 44 -35.32 6.78 -7.84
C LEU A 44 -34.76 7.19 -6.47
N GLU A 45 -35.00 8.34 -5.85
CA GLU A 45 -35.99 9.40 -5.98
C GLU A 45 -35.45 10.59 -5.14
N VAL A 46 -35.96 11.82 -5.40
CA VAL A 46 -36.00 13.02 -4.53
C VAL A 46 -35.36 14.30 -5.12
N SER A 47 -36.25 15.30 -5.21
CA SER A 47 -36.09 16.77 -5.30
C SER A 47 -36.03 17.45 -6.68
N ASP A 48 -37.22 17.89 -7.11
CA ASP A 48 -37.70 19.29 -7.20
C ASP A 48 -36.79 20.43 -7.72
N GLU A 49 -37.47 21.42 -8.33
CA GLU A 49 -37.06 22.74 -8.86
C GLU A 49 -36.53 22.89 -10.31
N THR A 50 -37.49 23.22 -11.19
CA THR A 50 -37.62 24.43 -12.06
C THR A 50 -36.45 24.98 -12.93
N ALA A 51 -36.88 25.40 -14.14
CA ALA A 51 -36.27 26.32 -15.13
C ALA A 51 -35.30 25.66 -16.14
N ASP A 52 -35.69 25.47 -17.40
CA ASP A 52 -35.78 26.50 -18.48
C ASP A 52 -34.40 26.93 -18.98
N GLU A 53 -33.90 26.29 -20.05
CA GLU A 53 -33.42 26.98 -21.26
C GLU A 53 -32.97 25.96 -22.32
N THR A 54 -33.53 26.10 -23.52
CA THR A 54 -33.09 25.48 -24.78
C THR A 54 -31.91 26.24 -25.36
N ILE A 55 -30.77 25.59 -25.62
CA ILE A 55 -29.75 26.09 -26.56
C ILE A 55 -29.19 24.93 -27.38
N ASP A 56 -29.52 24.93 -28.66
CA ASP A 56 -28.78 24.27 -29.74
C ASP A 56 -27.42 24.97 -29.92
N ASP A 57 -26.29 24.26 -29.92
CA ASP A 57 -25.16 24.66 -30.77
C ASP A 57 -24.18 23.51 -31.06
N ALA A 58 -23.63 23.57 -32.26
CA ALA A 58 -22.90 22.51 -32.95
C ALA A 58 -21.39 22.56 -32.68
N GLY A 59 -20.79 21.38 -32.62
CA GLY A 59 -19.46 21.10 -33.16
C GLY A 59 -18.26 21.71 -32.44
N GLU A 60 -17.62 20.91 -31.59
CA GLU A 60 -16.16 20.97 -31.44
C GLU A 60 -15.62 19.59 -31.07
N GLU A 61 -14.86 19.00 -32.00
CA GLU A 61 -14.18 17.73 -31.84
C GLU A 61 -12.92 17.95 -31.01
N ASP A 62 -13.02 17.82 -29.69
CA ASP A 62 -11.85 17.78 -28.82
C ASP A 62 -11.11 16.44 -28.99
N PRO A 63 -9.81 16.44 -29.36
CA PRO A 63 -9.02 15.22 -29.34
C PRO A 63 -8.76 14.87 -27.88
N ILE A 64 -9.54 13.91 -27.36
CA ILE A 64 -9.28 13.24 -26.07
C ILE A 64 -7.93 12.53 -26.17
N LEU A 65 -6.86 13.28 -25.89
CA LEU A 65 -5.56 12.73 -25.56
C LEU A 65 -5.74 11.95 -24.26
N ASN A 66 -5.96 10.65 -24.41
CA ASN A 66 -5.90 9.63 -23.36
C ASN A 66 -4.48 9.56 -22.77
N ALA A 67 -4.04 10.64 -22.11
CA ALA A 67 -2.97 10.58 -21.15
C ALA A 67 -3.55 9.84 -19.94
N VAL A 68 -3.44 8.51 -19.96
CA VAL A 68 -3.56 7.68 -18.76
C VAL A 68 -2.43 8.10 -17.83
N ARG A 69 -2.66 9.21 -17.10
CA ARG A 69 -1.87 9.59 -15.96
C ARG A 69 -2.13 8.48 -14.97
N THR A 70 -1.18 7.57 -14.81
CA THR A 70 -1.18 6.58 -13.73
C THR A 70 -1.27 7.38 -12.43
N ALA A 71 -2.50 7.59 -11.96
CA ALA A 71 -2.76 8.27 -10.71
C ALA A 71 -2.12 7.39 -9.65
N LYS A 72 -0.97 7.84 -9.14
CA LYS A 72 -0.34 7.23 -7.96
C LYS A 72 -1.42 7.21 -6.90
N ARG A 73 -1.85 6.01 -6.51
CA ARG A 73 -2.85 5.85 -5.47
C ARG A 73 -2.29 6.45 -4.19
N ASN A 74 -3.07 7.31 -3.55
CA ASN A 74 -2.69 7.86 -2.26
C ASN A 74 -2.80 6.75 -1.21
N VAL A 75 -1.68 6.38 -0.62
CA VAL A 75 -1.62 5.45 0.50
C VAL A 75 -1.89 6.22 1.79
N THR A 76 -2.88 5.79 2.57
CA THR A 76 -3.18 6.39 3.87
C THR A 76 -2.28 5.79 4.96
N THR A 77 -2.10 6.53 6.06
CA THR A 77 -1.34 6.05 7.22
C THR A 77 -1.99 4.80 7.83
N ASP A 78 -3.32 4.75 7.88
CA ASP A 78 -4.09 3.63 8.42
C ASP A 78 -3.82 2.33 7.64
N MET A 79 -3.72 2.41 6.31
CA MET A 79 -3.38 1.25 5.48
C MET A 79 -2.01 0.69 5.86
N ILE A 80 -1.04 1.56 6.16
CA ILE A 80 0.31 1.16 6.56
C ILE A 80 0.28 0.48 7.93
N GLU A 81 -0.44 1.06 8.90
CA GLU A 81 -0.51 0.55 10.28
C GLU A 81 -1.15 -0.84 10.35
N ILE A 82 -2.23 -1.07 9.61
CA ILE A 82 -2.89 -2.36 9.52
C ILE A 82 -1.92 -3.41 8.96
N VAL A 83 -1.22 -3.09 7.87
CA VAL A 83 -0.21 -4.00 7.28
C VAL A 83 0.94 -4.22 8.25
N GLN A 84 1.45 -3.18 8.92
CA GLN A 84 2.55 -3.28 9.88
C GLN A 84 2.22 -4.21 11.06
N THR A 85 0.96 -4.19 11.52
CA THR A 85 0.47 -5.09 12.57
C THR A 85 0.53 -6.55 12.12
N MET A 86 0.22 -6.83 10.84
CA MET A 86 0.28 -8.19 10.29
C MET A 86 1.69 -8.62 9.85
N ALA A 87 2.52 -7.66 9.46
CA ALA A 87 3.86 -7.86 8.89
C ALA A 87 4.90 -7.01 9.65
N PRO A 88 5.21 -7.34 10.92
CA PRO A 88 6.07 -6.51 11.76
C PRO A 88 7.54 -6.47 11.32
N THR A 89 7.95 -7.39 10.43
CA THR A 89 9.30 -7.47 9.89
C THR A 89 9.53 -6.52 8.71
N LEU A 90 8.46 -6.03 8.08
CA LEU A 90 8.55 -5.08 6.97
C LEU A 90 8.74 -3.66 7.49
N ASN A 91 9.53 -2.89 6.74
CA ASN A 91 9.70 -1.47 6.99
C ASN A 91 8.51 -0.68 6.42
N VAL A 92 8.12 0.40 7.11
CA VAL A 92 7.08 1.35 6.68
C VAL A 92 7.27 1.82 5.24
N ASP A 93 8.51 2.09 4.82
CA ASP A 93 8.78 2.54 3.45
C ASP A 93 8.50 1.47 2.39
N GLN A 94 8.76 0.20 2.73
CA GLN A 94 8.47 -0.95 1.87
C GLN A 94 6.96 -1.21 1.81
N ILE A 95 6.27 -1.11 2.95
CA ILE A 95 4.82 -1.25 3.03
C ILE A 95 4.15 -0.15 2.20
N ARG A 96 4.56 1.11 2.37
CA ARG A 96 4.05 2.23 1.57
C ARG A 96 4.27 1.98 0.08
N TYR A 97 5.47 1.57 -0.32
CA TYR A 97 5.78 1.29 -1.72
C TYR A 97 4.94 0.14 -2.29
N SER A 98 4.75 -0.94 -1.52
CA SER A 98 3.90 -2.05 -1.92
C SER A 98 2.44 -1.64 -2.03
N LEU A 99 1.92 -0.84 -1.08
CA LEU A 99 0.56 -0.31 -1.12
C LEU A 99 0.35 0.67 -2.28
N GLU A 100 1.36 1.44 -2.68
CA GLU A 100 1.29 2.27 -3.88
C GLU A 100 1.14 1.42 -5.15
N ASN A 101 1.73 0.21 -5.17
CA ASN A 101 1.70 -0.70 -6.30
C ASN A 101 0.43 -1.57 -6.34
N THR A 102 0.05 -2.19 -5.23
CA THR A 102 -1.13 -3.08 -5.12
C THR A 102 -2.42 -2.26 -4.99
N GLY A 103 -2.36 -1.15 -4.25
CA GLY A 103 -3.50 -0.28 -3.94
C GLY A 103 -4.45 -0.84 -2.88
N THR A 104 -4.17 -2.00 -2.29
CA THR A 104 -5.02 -2.63 -1.26
C THR A 104 -4.18 -3.26 -0.15
N ILE A 105 -4.76 -3.30 1.04
CA ILE A 105 -4.15 -3.93 2.22
C ILE A 105 -4.05 -5.44 1.96
N GLU A 106 -5.14 -6.05 1.47
CA GLU A 106 -5.25 -7.48 1.26
C GLU A 106 -4.19 -7.98 0.28
N GLY A 107 -4.00 -7.30 -0.84
CA GLY A 107 -3.00 -7.69 -1.84
C GLY A 107 -1.57 -7.57 -1.30
N THR A 108 -1.32 -6.59 -0.42
CA THR A 108 -0.02 -6.41 0.22
C THR A 108 0.24 -7.49 1.27
N VAL A 109 -0.76 -7.84 2.07
CA VAL A 109 -0.65 -8.91 3.08
C VAL A 109 -0.53 -10.28 2.41
N GLU A 110 -1.28 -10.54 1.34
CA GLU A 110 -1.16 -11.77 0.56
C GLU A 110 0.24 -11.94 -0.05
N ALA A 111 0.81 -10.85 -0.60
CA ALA A 111 2.18 -10.85 -1.09
C ALA A 111 3.19 -11.16 0.04
N TYR A 112 2.99 -10.60 1.22
CA TYR A 112 3.84 -10.88 2.39
C TYR A 112 3.74 -12.34 2.83
N LEU A 113 2.53 -12.87 2.99
CA LEU A 113 2.29 -14.24 3.44
C LEU A 113 2.74 -15.29 2.41
N SER A 114 2.72 -14.94 1.12
CA SER A 114 3.26 -15.80 0.05
C SER A 114 4.78 -15.72 -0.09
N GLY A 115 5.45 -14.88 0.71
CA GLY A 115 6.90 -14.73 0.70
C GLY A 115 7.43 -13.97 -0.51
N GLN A 116 6.62 -13.10 -1.12
CA GLN A 116 7.10 -12.18 -2.16
C GLN A 116 8.14 -11.21 -1.60
N GLU A 117 9.00 -10.71 -2.48
CA GLU A 117 10.02 -9.74 -2.11
C GLU A 117 9.44 -8.32 -2.05
N PHE A 118 9.83 -7.56 -1.01
CA PHE A 118 9.39 -6.18 -0.79
C PHE A 118 10.55 -5.21 -1.02
N PRO A 119 10.71 -4.68 -2.25
CA PRO A 119 11.81 -3.76 -2.55
C PRO A 119 11.59 -2.40 -1.87
N PHE A 120 12.70 -1.72 -1.57
CA PHE A 120 12.68 -0.33 -1.11
C PHE A 120 12.30 0.61 -2.26
N PRO A 121 11.58 1.71 -1.98
CA PRO A 121 11.22 2.68 -2.99
C PRO A 121 12.48 3.29 -3.64
N PRO A 122 12.44 3.58 -4.96
CA PRO A 122 13.56 4.24 -5.63
C PRO A 122 13.78 5.62 -5.01
N ARG A 123 15.02 5.91 -4.59
CA ARG A 123 15.39 7.23 -4.06
C ARG A 123 15.21 8.28 -5.15
N LYS A 124 14.07 8.98 -5.13
CA LYS A 124 13.91 10.20 -5.93
C LYS A 124 14.91 11.21 -5.38
N ARG A 125 15.90 11.60 -6.19
CA ARG A 125 16.79 12.71 -5.82
C ARG A 125 15.89 13.93 -5.66
N ALA A 126 15.71 14.38 -4.43
CA ALA A 126 14.96 15.60 -4.16
C ALA A 126 15.62 16.73 -4.97
N THR A 127 14.93 17.24 -5.98
CA THR A 127 15.27 18.53 -6.56
C THR A 127 15.03 19.54 -5.44
N LYS A 128 16.12 20.03 -4.86
CA LYS A 128 16.16 21.02 -3.79
C LYS A 128 15.52 22.32 -4.30
N SER A 129 14.19 22.39 -4.28
CA SER A 129 13.44 23.63 -4.48
C SER A 129 13.51 24.37 -3.15
N GLY A 130 14.38 25.38 -3.09
CA GLY A 130 14.71 26.10 -1.87
C GLY A 130 13.51 26.84 -1.28
N ASN A 131 13.38 26.75 0.04
CA ASN A 131 12.95 27.87 0.88
C ASN A 131 13.43 27.61 2.32
N SER A 132 14.69 27.91 2.59
CA SER A 132 15.24 27.96 3.94
C SER A 132 14.80 29.27 4.59
N ASN A 133 13.80 29.18 5.46
CA ASN A 133 13.50 30.22 6.46
C ASN A 133 13.77 29.59 7.83
N GLU A 134 15.05 29.48 8.17
CA GLU A 134 15.50 29.19 9.53
C GLU A 134 15.32 30.47 10.37
N LYS A 135 14.42 30.42 11.34
CA LYS A 135 14.47 31.27 12.53
C LYS A 135 14.86 30.37 13.70
N GLU A 136 16.11 30.46 14.09
CA GLU A 136 16.63 29.97 15.37
C GLU A 136 15.85 30.63 16.51
N THR A 137 15.30 29.81 17.41
CA THR A 137 14.76 30.27 18.70
C THR A 137 15.78 29.88 19.76
N GLU A 138 16.55 30.88 20.17
CA GLU A 138 17.42 30.86 21.33
C GLU A 138 16.63 31.11 22.62
N GLN A 139 17.15 30.55 23.73
CA GLN A 139 17.01 31.01 25.12
C GLN A 139 15.67 30.82 25.85
N ASN A 140 15.58 29.79 26.71
CA ASN A 140 14.99 29.94 28.05
C ASN A 140 15.40 28.79 28.99
N GLU A 141 16.61 28.82 29.56
CA GLU A 141 16.91 28.10 30.82
C GLU A 141 16.97 29.12 31.95
N HIS A 142 15.80 29.38 32.55
CA HIS A 142 15.70 30.06 33.82
C HIS A 142 14.63 29.34 34.65
N TYR A 143 15.06 28.50 35.59
CA TYR A 143 14.31 28.26 36.82
C TYR A 143 15.29 27.92 37.95
N ALA A 144 15.51 28.92 38.80
CA ALA A 144 15.89 28.68 40.17
C ALA A 144 14.66 28.18 40.92
N THR A 145 14.81 27.12 41.71
CA THR A 145 13.92 26.86 42.83
C THR A 145 14.76 26.25 43.95
N SER A 146 14.92 27.06 44.98
CA SER A 146 15.35 26.69 46.32
C SER A 146 14.15 26.12 47.08
N ASP A 147 14.43 25.59 48.27
CA ASP A 147 13.46 25.23 49.33
C ASP A 147 12.82 23.85 49.11
N ASP A 148 12.63 22.96 50.07
CA ASP A 148 12.93 22.80 51.50
C ASP A 148 12.56 21.31 51.78
N GLU A 149 13.06 20.72 52.87
CA GLU A 149 12.56 19.54 53.64
C GLU A 149 13.74 18.72 54.20
N GLU A 150 14.12 19.00 55.46
CA GLU A 150 13.70 18.27 56.67
C GLU A 150 14.38 16.88 56.78
N GLU A 151 15.42 16.72 57.59
CA GLU A 151 15.36 16.32 59.02
C GLU A 151 14.56 15.03 59.26
N GLU A 152 15.24 13.87 59.40
CA GLU A 152 14.93 12.97 60.52
C GLU A 152 16.13 12.06 60.89
N LEU A 153 16.56 12.22 62.14
CA LEU A 153 17.46 11.36 62.89
C LEU A 153 16.73 10.07 63.31
N LYS A 154 17.44 8.94 63.37
CA LYS A 154 17.76 8.27 64.66
C LYS A 154 18.56 6.98 64.50
N GLU A 155 19.46 6.84 65.48
CA GLU A 155 20.18 5.65 65.93
C GLU A 155 19.27 4.48 66.30
#